data_AF-A0A381Z2X1-F1
#
_entry.id   AF-A0A381Z2X1-F1
#
_cell.length_a   1.000
_cell.length_b   1.000
_cell.length_c   1.000
_cell.angle_alpha   90.00
_cell.angle_beta   90.00
_cell.angle_gamma   90.00
#
_symmetry.space_group_name_H-M   'P 1'
#
loop_
_entity.id
_entity.type
_entity.pdbx_description
1 polymer ?
#
loop_
_entity_poly.entity_id
_entity_poly.type
_entity_poly.pdbx_seq_one_letter_code
_entity_poly.pdbx_strand_id
1 'polypeptide(L)'
;VATGLAVDDEMQERIRWHQASRPQDWLTLEEPVNLADRLAPLLNGAGSLGVVIIDSVDVWVANLLMEHESETKQALEKTMINETDKLLTLAA
;
A
#
# COMPACT_ATOMS: atom_id res chain seq x y z
N VAL A 1 4.02 -4.79 -3.40
CA VAL A 1 2.69 -4.20 -3.16
C VAL A 1 2.62 -2.90 -3.92
N ALA A 2 1.67 -2.79 -4.85
CA ALA A 2 1.44 -1.55 -5.58
C ALA A 2 0.29 -0.78 -4.92
N THR A 3 0.50 0.50 -4.63
CA THR A 3 -0.47 1.36 -3.91
C THR A 3 -1.18 2.34 -4.85
N GLY A 4 -0.75 2.42 -6.11
CA GLY A 4 -1.31 3.33 -7.10
C GLY A 4 -2.77 3.07 -7.45
N LEU A 5 -3.55 4.15 -7.57
CA LEU A 5 -4.91 4.16 -8.11
C LEU A 5 -4.94 4.90 -9.43
N ALA A 6 -5.59 4.31 -10.43
CA ALA A 6 -5.80 4.87 -11.76
C ALA A 6 -6.87 5.99 -11.76
N VAL A 7 -6.56 7.13 -11.13
CA VAL A 7 -7.49 8.26 -10.98
C VAL A 7 -7.55 9.18 -12.21
N ASP A 8 -6.54 9.12 -13.06
CA ASP A 8 -6.44 9.87 -14.31
C ASP A 8 -5.69 9.07 -15.39
N ASP A 9 -5.68 9.59 -16.62
CA ASP A 9 -5.06 8.92 -17.78
C ASP A 9 -3.53 8.81 -17.65
N GLU A 10 -2.88 9.78 -17.01
CA GLU A 10 -1.43 9.75 -16.78
C GLU A 10 -1.06 8.61 -15.82
N MET A 11 -1.77 8.50 -14.69
CA MET A 11 -1.57 7.45 -13.71
C MET A 11 -1.95 6.08 -14.26
N GLN A 12 -3.00 5.99 -15.08
CA GLN A 12 -3.32 4.76 -15.81
C GLN A 12 -2.17 4.29 -16.68
N GLU A 13 -1.58 5.20 -17.45
CA GLU A 13 -0.41 4.88 -18.27
C GLU A 13 0.74 4.43 -17.36
N ARG A 14 1.11 5.23 -16.36
CA ARG A 14 2.19 4.87 -15.42
C ARG A 14 2.01 3.49 -14.80
N ILE A 15 0.80 3.12 -14.37
CA ILE A 15 0.49 1.80 -13.81
C ILE A 15 0.71 0.70 -14.86
N ARG A 16 0.27 0.89 -16.12
CA ARG A 16 0.51 -0.09 -17.20
C ARG A 16 2.00 -0.32 -17.43
N TRP A 17 2.79 0.75 -17.45
CA TRP A 17 4.25 0.64 -17.60
C TRP A 17 4.88 -0.12 -16.41
N HIS A 18 4.48 0.17 -15.18
CA HIS A 18 4.97 -0.55 -14.00
C HIS A 18 4.56 -2.02 -14.02
N GLN A 19 3.32 -2.34 -14.43
CA GLN A 19 2.85 -3.72 -14.60
C GLN A 19 3.69 -4.49 -15.62
N ALA A 20 4.01 -3.87 -16.75
CA ALA A 20 4.81 -4.49 -17.80
C ALA A 20 6.28 -4.72 -17.39
N SER A 21 6.83 -3.92 -16.48
CA SER A 21 8.20 -4.08 -15.98
C SER A 21 8.35 -5.06 -14.81
N ARG A 22 7.25 -5.59 -14.26
CA ARG A 22 7.31 -6.49 -13.09
C ARG A 22 7.96 -7.83 -13.46
N PRO A 23 8.92 -8.33 -12.67
CA PRO A 23 9.40 -9.70 -12.79
C PRO A 23 8.25 -10.71 -12.63
N GLN A 24 8.21 -11.75 -13.44
CA GLN A 24 7.11 -12.74 -13.43
C GLN A 24 7.11 -13.63 -12.19
N ASP A 25 8.25 -13.76 -11.52
CA ASP A 25 8.45 -14.54 -10.31
C ASP A 25 7.99 -13.80 -9.04
N TRP A 26 7.65 -12.51 -9.14
CA TRP A 26 7.12 -11.73 -8.03
C TRP A 26 5.60 -11.83 -7.94
N LEU A 27 5.12 -12.24 -6.77
CA LEU A 27 3.71 -12.06 -6.42
C LEU A 27 3.41 -10.58 -6.24
N THR A 28 2.40 -10.07 -6.94
CA THR A 28 1.95 -8.69 -6.79
C THR A 28 0.61 -8.61 -6.08
N LEU A 29 0.61 -7.89 -4.96
CA LEU A 29 -0.60 -7.38 -4.30
C LEU A 29 -0.82 -5.93 -4.75
N GLU A 30 -1.98 -5.62 -5.31
CA GLU A 30 -2.42 -4.23 -5.55
C GLU A 30 -3.38 -3.84 -4.42
N GLU A 31 -2.95 -2.93 -3.55
CA GLU A 31 -3.70 -2.51 -2.37
C GLU A 31 -3.38 -1.04 -2.06
N PRO A 32 -4.32 -0.12 -2.30
CA PRO A 32 -4.08 1.31 -2.20
C PRO A 32 -4.16 1.86 -0.77
N VAL A 33 -4.85 1.17 0.14
CA VAL A 33 -5.21 1.69 1.47
C VAL A 33 -4.88 0.69 2.58
N ASN A 34 -5.46 -0.52 2.53
CA ASN A 34 -5.46 -1.45 3.67
C ASN A 34 -4.19 -2.32 3.71
N LEU A 35 -3.02 -1.69 3.61
CA LEU A 35 -1.75 -2.38 3.38
C LEU A 35 -1.44 -3.43 4.46
N ALA A 36 -1.49 -3.05 5.74
CA ALA A 36 -1.13 -3.94 6.83
C ALA A 36 -2.03 -5.18 6.86
N ASP A 37 -3.35 -4.98 6.85
CA ASP A 37 -4.31 -6.06 6.95
C ASP A 37 -4.21 -7.04 5.77
N ARG A 38 -3.84 -6.55 4.58
CA ARG A 38 -3.71 -7.35 3.36
C ARG A 38 -2.35 -8.04 3.25
N LEU A 39 -1.31 -7.49 3.87
CA LEU A 39 0.01 -8.09 3.98
C LEU A 39 0.09 -9.15 5.08
N ALA A 40 -0.60 -8.96 6.20
CA ALA A 40 -0.56 -9.87 7.35
C ALA A 40 -0.72 -11.37 7.00
N PRO A 41 -1.72 -11.80 6.20
CA PRO A 41 -1.86 -13.22 5.85
C PRO A 41 -0.73 -13.75 4.94
N LEU A 42 -0.06 -12.88 4.17
CA LEU A 42 1.05 -13.25 3.28
C LEU A 42 2.38 -13.39 4.03
N LEU A 43 2.53 -12.69 5.15
CA LEU A 43 3.73 -12.70 5.99
C LEU A 43 3.67 -13.76 7.10
N ASN A 44 2.49 -14.07 7.62
CA ASN A 44 2.33 -14.95 8.78
C ASN A 44 2.04 -16.43 8.42
N GLY A 45 2.07 -16.79 7.14
CA GLY A 45 1.75 -18.14 6.64
C GLY A 45 2.94 -19.10 6.53
N ALA A 46 2.66 -20.41 6.43
CA ALA A 46 3.65 -21.40 6.04
C ALA A 46 4.06 -21.16 4.57
N GLY A 47 5.28 -20.66 4.35
CA GLY A 47 5.73 -20.14 3.06
C GLY A 47 5.77 -18.60 3.00
N SER A 48 5.98 -17.94 4.15
CA SER A 48 6.09 -16.49 4.25
C SER A 48 7.05 -15.91 3.21
N LEU A 49 6.62 -14.79 2.62
CA LEU A 49 7.47 -14.05 1.69
C LEU A 49 8.66 -13.48 2.45
N GLY A 50 9.88 -13.84 2.05
CA GLY A 50 11.10 -13.35 2.70
C GLY A 50 11.41 -11.88 2.42
N VAL A 51 10.80 -11.29 1.39
CA VAL A 51 11.00 -9.89 0.99
C VAL A 51 9.68 -9.32 0.45
N VAL A 52 9.34 -8.11 0.89
CA VAL A 52 8.23 -7.32 0.36
C VAL A 52 8.75 -5.94 -0.04
N ILE A 53 8.38 -5.49 -1.24
CA ILE A 53 8.58 -4.11 -1.70
C ILE A 53 7.22 -3.41 -1.73
N ILE A 54 7.12 -2.21 -1.17
CA ILE A 54 5.94 -1.35 -1.26
C ILE A 54 6.27 -0.23 -2.27
N ASP A 55 5.44 -0.11 -3.31
CA ASP A 55 5.56 0.85 -4.40
C ASP A 55 4.23 1.61 -4.56
N SER A 56 4.05 2.76 -3.94
CA SER A 56 4.98 3.45 -3.04
C SER A 56 4.29 3.98 -1.77
N VAL A 57 5.10 4.27 -0.74
CA VAL A 57 4.61 4.72 0.57
C VAL A 57 3.98 6.11 0.49
N ASP A 58 4.51 7.02 -0.33
CA ASP A 58 3.95 8.36 -0.52
C ASP A 58 2.56 8.32 -1.16
N VAL A 59 2.37 7.46 -2.17
CA VAL A 59 1.05 7.28 -2.80
C VAL A 59 0.06 6.62 -1.83
N TRP A 60 0.52 5.66 -1.01
CA TRP A 60 -0.31 5.09 0.05
C TRP A 60 -0.77 6.14 1.07
N VAL A 61 0.14 6.99 1.53
CA VAL A 61 -0.20 8.11 2.43
C VAL A 61 -1.18 9.05 1.74
N ALA A 62 -0.98 9.41 0.47
CA ALA A 62 -1.90 10.26 -0.28
C ALA A 62 -3.31 9.64 -0.38
N ASN A 63 -3.41 8.34 -0.64
CA ASN A 63 -4.69 7.63 -0.68
C ASN A 63 -5.41 7.68 0.67
N LEU A 64 -4.69 7.43 1.77
CA LEU A 64 -5.25 7.53 3.12
C LEU A 64 -5.72 8.96 3.44
N LEU A 65 -4.96 9.97 3.06
CA LEU A 65 -5.35 11.37 3.24
C LEU A 65 -6.63 11.70 2.45
N MET A 66 -6.78 11.16 1.25
CA MET A 66 -7.98 11.35 0.42
C MET A 66 -9.21 10.64 0.99
N GLU A 67 -9.07 9.41 1.50
CA GLU A 67 -10.20 8.68 2.11
C GLU A 67 -10.74 9.37 3.37
N HIS A 68 -9.84 10.03 4.11
CA HIS A 68 -10.15 10.73 5.36
C HIS A 68 -10.18 12.26 5.19
N GLU A 69 -10.37 12.79 3.97
CA GLU A 69 -10.25 14.23 3.67
C GLU A 69 -11.25 15.12 4.45
N SER A 70 -12.38 14.53 4.86
CA SER A 70 -13.44 15.22 5.60
C SER A 70 -13.19 15.29 7.11
N GLU A 71 -12.15 14.61 7.61
CA GLU A 71 -11.83 14.54 9.02
C GLU A 71 -11.06 15.76 9.53
N THR A 72 -11.09 15.96 10.84
CA THR A 72 -10.22 16.96 11.48
C THR A 72 -8.75 16.54 11.37
N LYS A 73 -7.83 17.52 11.36
CA LYS A 73 -6.39 17.26 11.40
C LYS A 73 -5.98 16.26 12.49
N GLN A 74 -6.56 16.38 13.68
CA GLN A 74 -6.23 15.50 14.81
C GLN A 74 -6.71 14.05 14.58
N ALA A 75 -7.89 13.87 14.00
CA ALA A 75 -8.39 12.55 13.64
C ALA A 75 -7.53 11.93 12.53
N LEU A 76 -7.16 12.73 11.52
CA LEU A 76 -6.29 12.31 10.43
C LEU A 76 -4.90 11.87 10.92
N GLU A 77 -4.24 12.67 11.76
CA GLU A 77 -2.94 12.32 12.36
C GLU A 77 -3.03 11.00 13.14
N LYS A 78 -4.10 10.82 13.91
CA LYS A 78 -4.33 9.58 14.67
C LYS A 78 -4.49 8.38 13.73
N THR A 79 -5.25 8.52 12.66
CA THR A 79 -5.43 7.47 11.64
C THR A 79 -4.11 7.12 10.97
N MET A 80 -3.33 8.12 10.53
CA MET A 80 -2.02 7.89 9.89
C MET A 80 -1.05 7.15 10.82
N ILE A 81 -0.98 7.55 12.08
CA ILE A 81 -0.13 6.89 13.08
C ILE A 81 -0.58 5.45 13.28
N ASN A 82 -1.89 5.21 13.43
CA ASN A 82 -2.44 3.88 13.61
C ASN A 82 -2.13 2.94 12.44
N GLU A 83 -2.32 3.39 11.20
CA GLU A 83 -2.01 2.58 10.02
C GLU A 83 -0.51 2.33 9.84
N THR A 84 0.33 3.31 10.20
CA THR A 84 1.78 3.15 10.22
C THR A 84 2.23 2.15 11.28
N ASP A 85 1.67 2.21 12.49
CA ASP A 85 1.99 1.31 13.59
C ASP A 85 1.61 -0.14 13.25
N LYS A 86 0.46 -0.36 12.59
CA LYS A 86 0.09 -1.68 12.06
C LYS A 86 1.14 -2.21 11.08
N LEU A 87 1.63 -1.38 10.16
CA LEU A 87 2.68 -1.79 9.21
C LEU A 87 4.00 -2.11 9.91
N LEU A 88 4.42 -1.29 10.88
CA LEU A 88 5.63 -1.54 11.66
C LEU A 88 5.55 -2.85 12.46
N THR A 89 4.36 -3.15 13.01
CA THR A 89 4.13 -4.40 13.76
C THR A 89 4.27 -5.64 12.89
N LEU A 90 3.96 -5.55 11.59
CA LEU A 90 4.09 -6.66 10.65
C LEU A 90 5.53 -6.87 10.15
N ALA A 91 6.38 -5.85 10.26
CA ALA A 91 7.77 -5.92 9.83
C ALA A 91 8.75 -6.29 10.97
N ALA A 92 8.25 -6.37 12.21
CA ALA A 92 9.00 -6.73 13.41
C ALA A 92 9.03 -8.25 13.64
#